data_AF-G4CUK0-F1
#
_entry.id   AF-G4CUK0-F1
#
_cell.length_a   1.000
_cell.length_b   1.000
_cell.length_c   1.000
_cell.angle_alpha   90.00
_cell.angle_beta   90.00
_cell.angle_gamma   90.00
#
_symmetry.space_group_name_H-M   'P 1'
#
loop_
_entity.id
_entity.type
_entity.pdbx_description
1 polymer ?
#
loop_
_entity_poly.entity_id
_entity_poly.type
_entity_poly.pdbx_seq_one_letter_code
_entity_poly.pdbx_strand_id
1 'polypeptide(L)'
;MTPLKKLATCAATWLVIGLVGGVFYREFTKAHDFTGWTQLKVVHTHSLALGFILTLIVLLLERAFTLSAHRGAFATYFWGFNLGLLLTIAMLVVHGIMQVNGSTDVSPAISGMAGLGHIGLSVGLVGLMVALFKSISATNRQVDQQA
;
A
#
# COMPACT_ATOMS: atom_id res chain seq x y z
N MET A 1 -8.51 19.75 2.99
CA MET A 1 -9.04 18.42 3.39
C MET A 1 -8.40 17.99 4.70
N THR A 2 -9.18 17.44 5.64
CA THR A 2 -8.67 16.87 6.90
C THR A 2 -7.87 15.59 6.66
N PRO A 3 -6.94 15.20 7.56
CA PRO A 3 -6.18 13.95 7.43
C PRO A 3 -7.08 12.71 7.26
N LEU A 4 -8.17 12.63 8.02
CA LEU A 4 -9.16 11.56 7.92
C LEU A 4 -9.82 11.47 6.54
N LYS A 5 -10.23 12.61 5.95
CA LYS A 5 -10.82 12.63 4.60
C LYS A 5 -9.81 12.18 3.54
N LYS A 6 -8.52 12.52 3.71
CA LYS A 6 -7.45 12.06 2.81
C LYS A 6 -7.27 10.55 2.88
N LEU A 7 -7.15 9.98 4.09
CA LEU A 7 -7.02 8.53 4.28
C LEU A 7 -8.23 7.77 3.74
N ALA A 8 -9.45 8.27 3.96
CA ALA A 8 -10.66 7.66 3.43
C ALA A 8 -10.69 7.66 1.89
N THR A 9 -10.26 8.77 1.28
CA THR A 9 -10.16 8.88 -0.19
C THR A 9 -9.12 7.89 -0.71
N CYS A 10 -7.93 7.82 -0.09
CA CYS A 10 -6.90 6.85 -0.47
C CYS A 10 -7.38 5.41 -0.34
N ALA A 11 -8.05 5.04 0.75
CA ALA A 11 -8.62 3.71 0.93
C ALA A 11 -9.62 3.39 -0.20
N ALA A 12 -10.54 4.31 -0.51
CA ALA A 12 -11.48 4.14 -1.61
C ALA A 12 -10.78 3.98 -2.97
N THR A 13 -9.73 4.77 -3.23
CA THR A 13 -8.93 4.62 -4.45
C THR A 13 -8.27 3.24 -4.55
N TRP A 14 -7.65 2.76 -3.47
CA TRP A 14 -7.03 1.43 -3.43
C TRP A 14 -8.04 0.29 -3.56
N LEU A 15 -9.26 0.46 -3.01
CA LEU A 15 -10.36 -0.46 -3.21
C LEU A 15 -10.71 -0.59 -4.70
N VAL A 16 -10.91 0.55 -5.38
CA VAL A 16 -11.23 0.56 -6.82
C VAL A 16 -10.10 -0.11 -7.62
N ILE A 17 -8.84 0.25 -7.35
CA ILE A 17 -7.67 -0.36 -8.01
C ILE A 17 -7.65 -1.88 -7.79
N GLY A 18 -7.89 -2.34 -6.55
CA GLY A 18 -7.91 -3.77 -6.23
C GLY A 18 -9.02 -4.52 -6.96
N LEU A 19 -10.24 -3.98 -6.99
CA LEU A 19 -11.37 -4.59 -7.69
C LEU A 19 -11.13 -4.65 -9.20
N VAL A 20 -10.71 -3.54 -9.81
CA VAL A 20 -10.36 -3.48 -11.24
C VAL A 20 -9.22 -4.43 -11.56
N GLY A 21 -8.18 -4.49 -10.73
CA GLY A 21 -7.05 -5.40 -10.91
C GLY A 21 -7.45 -6.88 -10.84
N GLY A 22 -8.41 -7.23 -9.98
CA GLY A 22 -8.96 -8.59 -9.89
C GLY A 22 -9.76 -9.01 -11.13
N VAL A 23 -10.59 -8.10 -11.65
CA VAL A 23 -11.33 -8.33 -12.90
C VAL A 23 -10.36 -8.40 -14.09
N PHE A 24 -9.41 -7.46 -14.16
CA PHE A 24 -8.40 -7.42 -15.21
C PHE A 24 -7.59 -8.71 -15.27
N TYR A 25 -7.13 -9.24 -14.14
CA TYR A 25 -6.46 -10.53 -14.10
C TYR A 25 -7.30 -11.64 -14.75
N ARG A 26 -8.56 -11.79 -14.34
CA ARG A 26 -9.44 -12.86 -14.82
C ARG A 26 -9.72 -12.76 -16.32
N GLU A 27 -10.05 -11.58 -16.79
CA GLU A 27 -10.38 -11.37 -18.21
C GLU A 27 -9.13 -11.44 -19.09
N PHE A 28 -8.00 -10.90 -18.64
CA PHE A 28 -6.76 -10.92 -19.41
C PHE A 28 -6.18 -12.32 -19.58
N THR A 29 -6.14 -13.13 -18.51
CA THR A 29 -5.67 -14.52 -18.62
C THR A 29 -6.61 -15.37 -19.46
N LYS A 30 -7.92 -15.13 -19.35
CA LYS A 30 -8.92 -15.83 -20.16
C LYS A 30 -8.78 -15.48 -21.64
N ALA A 31 -8.53 -14.22 -21.98
CA ALA A 31 -8.34 -13.78 -23.36
C ALA A 31 -7.07 -14.34 -24.02
N HIS A 32 -6.08 -14.80 -23.22
CA HIS A 32 -4.82 -15.37 -23.70
C HIS A 32 -4.72 -16.89 -23.46
N ASP A 33 -5.83 -17.55 -23.11
CA ASP A 33 -5.88 -18.99 -22.77
C ASP A 33 -4.81 -19.42 -21.73
N PHE A 34 -4.44 -18.49 -20.85
CA PHE A 34 -3.36 -18.69 -19.89
C PHE A 34 -3.88 -19.35 -18.60
N THR A 35 -3.37 -20.55 -18.29
CA THR A 35 -3.79 -21.35 -17.13
C THR A 35 -2.74 -21.44 -16.02
N GLY A 36 -1.58 -20.80 -16.21
CA GLY A 36 -0.46 -20.81 -15.26
C GLY A 36 -0.59 -19.81 -14.11
N TRP A 37 0.42 -19.80 -13.25
CA TRP A 37 0.55 -18.77 -12.21
C TRP A 37 1.17 -17.50 -12.79
N THR A 38 0.62 -16.33 -12.43
CA THR A 38 1.13 -15.01 -12.86
C THR A 38 1.10 -14.01 -11.71
N GLN A 39 2.05 -13.07 -11.71
CA GLN A 39 2.12 -11.94 -10.77
C GLN A 39 0.85 -11.06 -10.81
N LEU A 40 0.10 -11.09 -11.92
CA LEU A 40 -1.18 -10.39 -12.07
C LEU A 40 -2.22 -10.84 -11.02
N LYS A 41 -2.18 -12.11 -10.60
CA LYS A 41 -3.05 -12.66 -9.55
C LYS A 41 -2.82 -11.97 -8.19
N VAL A 42 -1.61 -11.48 -7.97
CA VAL A 42 -1.13 -10.91 -6.71
C VAL A 42 -1.49 -9.42 -6.58
N VAL A 43 -1.76 -8.74 -7.71
CA VAL A 43 -2.17 -7.33 -7.77
C VAL A 43 -3.44 -7.09 -6.94
N HIS A 44 -4.44 -7.97 -7.09
CA HIS A 44 -5.71 -7.86 -6.37
C HIS A 44 -5.50 -7.93 -4.86
N THR A 45 -4.77 -8.94 -4.39
CA THR A 45 -4.58 -9.18 -2.95
C THR A 45 -3.75 -8.08 -2.30
N HIS A 46 -2.68 -7.60 -2.94
CA HIS A 46 -1.84 -6.54 -2.37
C HIS A 46 -2.55 -5.19 -2.37
N SER A 47 -3.31 -4.86 -3.43
CA SER A 47 -4.08 -3.62 -3.48
C SER A 47 -5.16 -3.58 -2.40
N LEU A 48 -5.86 -4.70 -2.16
CA LEU A 48 -6.89 -4.74 -1.12
C LEU A 48 -6.30 -4.86 0.29
N ALA A 49 -5.30 -5.72 0.52
CA ALA A 49 -4.74 -5.91 1.85
C ALA A 49 -3.91 -4.70 2.31
N LEU A 50 -2.94 -4.28 1.49
CA LEU A 50 -2.02 -3.19 1.84
C LEU A 50 -2.59 -1.82 1.49
N GLY A 51 -3.28 -1.69 0.35
CA GLY A 51 -3.85 -0.42 -0.07
C GLY A 51 -5.14 -0.06 0.67
N PHE A 52 -6.10 -0.96 0.72
CA PHE A 52 -7.41 -0.68 1.32
C PHE A 52 -7.44 -0.97 2.83
N ILE A 53 -7.23 -2.22 3.24
CA ILE A 53 -7.39 -2.64 4.64
C ILE A 53 -6.40 -1.93 5.56
N LEU A 54 -5.11 -1.94 5.24
CA LEU A 54 -4.12 -1.25 6.07
C LEU A 54 -4.38 0.27 6.14
N THR A 55 -4.80 0.91 5.05
CA THR A 55 -5.17 2.35 5.08
C THR A 55 -6.40 2.60 5.96
N LEU A 56 -7.38 1.70 5.97
CA LEU A 56 -8.52 1.78 6.91
C LEU A 56 -8.06 1.63 8.37
N ILE A 57 -7.15 0.70 8.64
CA ILE A 57 -6.55 0.55 9.98
C ILE A 57 -5.85 1.85 10.38
N VAL A 58 -5.07 2.46 9.48
CA VAL A 58 -4.40 3.74 9.77
C VAL A 58 -5.39 4.88 9.94
N LEU A 59 -6.52 4.88 9.23
CA LEU A 59 -7.61 5.83 9.47
C LEU A 59 -8.18 5.69 10.89
N LEU A 60 -8.38 4.47 11.37
CA LEU A 60 -8.83 4.23 12.75
C LEU A 60 -7.79 4.67 13.77
N LEU A 61 -6.51 4.36 13.53
CA LEU A 61 -5.40 4.82 14.38
C LEU A 61 -5.32 6.35 14.41
N GLU A 62 -5.44 7.02 13.26
CA GLU A 62 -5.46 8.48 13.16
C GLU A 62 -6.60 9.07 13.97
N ARG A 63 -7.78 8.45 13.91
CA ARG A 63 -8.94 8.88 14.71
C ARG A 63 -8.75 8.68 16.21
N ALA A 64 -8.06 7.61 16.62
CA ALA A 64 -7.85 7.27 18.02
C ALA A 64 -6.71 8.05 18.67
N PHE A 65 -5.60 8.23 17.95
CA PHE A 65 -4.34 8.71 18.51
C PHE A 65 -3.82 10.00 17.88
N THR A 66 -4.49 10.53 16.85
CA THR A 66 -4.10 11.78 16.16
C THR A 66 -2.65 11.72 15.64
N LEU A 67 -2.29 10.67 14.89
CA LEU A 67 -0.92 10.47 14.37
C LEU A 67 -0.44 11.66 13.52
N SER A 68 -1.35 12.36 12.85
CA SER A 68 -1.05 13.56 12.05
C SER A 68 -0.49 14.73 12.86
N ALA A 69 -0.60 14.71 14.20
CA ALA A 69 0.12 15.63 15.07
C ALA A 69 1.64 15.52 14.86
N HIS A 70 2.14 14.33 14.54
CA HIS A 70 3.54 14.07 14.21
C HIS A 70 3.79 14.15 12.70
N ARG A 71 3.66 15.38 12.15
CA ARG A 71 3.68 15.66 10.70
C ARG A 71 4.82 14.99 9.93
N GLY A 72 6.03 14.94 10.48
CA GLY A 72 7.18 14.31 9.80
C GLY A 72 7.01 12.81 9.61
N ALA A 73 6.74 12.07 10.68
CA ALA A 73 6.58 10.62 10.63
C ALA A 73 5.32 10.20 9.86
N PHE A 74 4.22 10.94 10.03
CA PHE A 74 2.98 10.70 9.29
C PHE A 74 3.14 10.99 7.79
N ALA A 75 3.90 12.02 7.40
CA ALA A 75 4.20 12.30 6.00
C ALA A 75 5.10 11.21 5.38
N THR A 76 6.10 10.71 6.10
CA THR A 76 6.95 9.59 5.65
C THR A 76 6.12 8.33 5.42
N TYR A 77 5.20 8.00 6.34
CA TYR A 77 4.24 6.95 6.11
C TYR A 77 3.42 7.23 4.86
N PHE A 78 2.70 8.36 4.82
CA PHE A 78 1.72 8.61 3.78
C PHE A 78 2.35 8.60 2.39
N TRP A 79 3.46 9.30 2.18
CA TRP A 79 4.13 9.35 0.88
C TRP A 79 4.94 8.11 0.59
N GLY A 80 5.78 7.66 1.52
CA GLY A 80 6.65 6.49 1.31
C GLY A 80 5.84 5.22 1.06
N PHE A 81 4.80 4.99 1.86
CA PHE A 81 3.93 3.83 1.73
C PHE A 81 3.11 3.87 0.44
N ASN A 82 2.40 4.97 0.13
CA ASN A 82 1.56 5.02 -1.05
C ASN A 82 2.36 5.00 -2.36
N LEU A 83 3.52 5.69 -2.41
CA LEU A 83 4.40 5.64 -3.59
C LEU A 83 5.07 4.27 -3.73
N GLY A 84 5.53 3.68 -2.63
CA GLY A 84 6.08 2.32 -2.62
C GLY A 84 5.05 1.28 -3.07
N LEU A 85 3.82 1.38 -2.57
CA LEU A 85 2.73 0.49 -2.98
C LEU A 85 2.37 0.67 -4.45
N LEU A 86 2.26 1.92 -4.93
CA LEU A 86 1.97 2.21 -6.33
C LEU A 86 3.03 1.61 -7.26
N LEU A 87 4.31 1.77 -6.90
CA LEU A 87 5.41 1.18 -7.66
C LEU A 87 5.33 -0.35 -7.63
N THR A 88 5.14 -0.97 -6.46
CA THR A 88 4.99 -2.43 -6.34
C THR A 88 3.84 -2.95 -7.20
N ILE A 89 2.67 -2.31 -7.17
CA ILE A 89 1.51 -2.70 -7.98
C ILE A 89 1.81 -2.54 -9.47
N ALA A 90 2.42 -1.44 -9.90
CA ALA A 90 2.81 -1.24 -11.30
C ALA A 90 3.76 -2.34 -11.78
N MET A 91 4.75 -2.71 -10.97
CA MET A 91 5.71 -3.75 -11.32
C MET A 91 5.07 -5.15 -11.36
N LEU A 92 4.12 -5.45 -10.46
CA LEU A 92 3.34 -6.69 -10.52
C LEU A 92 2.49 -6.77 -11.79
N VAL A 93 1.90 -5.66 -12.24
CA VAL A 93 1.14 -5.59 -13.49
C VAL A 93 2.05 -5.83 -14.70
N VAL A 94 3.17 -5.11 -14.78
CA VAL A 94 4.14 -5.26 -15.88
C VAL A 94 4.67 -6.69 -15.95
N HIS A 95 5.15 -7.24 -14.83
CA HIS A 95 5.61 -8.62 -14.77
C HIS A 95 4.52 -9.63 -15.13
N GLY A 96 3.30 -9.43 -14.61
CA GLY A 96 2.24 -10.39 -14.87
C GLY A 96 1.83 -10.40 -16.34
N ILE A 97 1.83 -9.25 -17.02
CA ILE A 97 1.54 -9.15 -18.46
C ILE A 97 2.65 -9.83 -19.25
N MET A 98 3.92 -9.59 -18.91
CA MET A 98 5.05 -10.27 -19.56
C MET A 98 4.97 -11.79 -19.43
N GLN A 99 4.63 -12.30 -18.24
CA GLN A 99 4.47 -13.73 -17.99
C GLN A 99 3.34 -14.35 -18.82
N VAL A 100 2.20 -13.66 -18.94
CA VAL A 100 1.08 -14.14 -19.75
C VAL A 100 1.43 -14.13 -21.25
N ASN A 101 2.25 -13.18 -21.69
CA ASN A 101 2.75 -13.10 -23.07
C ASN A 101 3.94 -14.05 -23.35
N GLY A 102 4.29 -14.95 -22.43
CA GLY A 102 5.36 -15.93 -22.61
C GLY A 102 6.78 -15.40 -22.40
N SER A 103 6.94 -14.15 -21.95
CA SER A 103 8.24 -13.57 -21.61
C SER A 103 8.55 -13.83 -20.13
N THR A 104 9.35 -14.88 -19.86
CA THR A 104 9.78 -15.24 -18.50
C THR A 104 11.04 -14.52 -18.04
N ASP A 105 11.78 -13.91 -18.96
CA ASP A 105 13.01 -13.19 -18.66
C ASP A 105 12.71 -11.82 -18.07
N VAL A 106 12.86 -11.74 -16.74
CA VAL A 106 12.78 -10.49 -16.01
C VAL A 106 14.11 -9.75 -16.17
N SER A 107 14.08 -8.62 -16.87
CA SER A 107 15.25 -7.74 -16.94
C SER A 107 15.68 -7.30 -15.53
N PRO A 108 17.00 -7.24 -15.23
CA PRO A 108 17.52 -6.75 -13.95
C PRO A 108 16.95 -5.38 -13.54
N ALA A 109 16.63 -4.53 -14.52
CA ALA A 109 16.01 -3.23 -14.27
C ALA A 109 14.61 -3.36 -13.63
N ILE A 110 13.81 -4.33 -14.07
CA ILE A 110 12.45 -4.55 -13.60
C ILE A 110 12.49 -5.17 -12.19
N SER A 111 13.43 -6.08 -11.94
CA SER A 111 13.69 -6.59 -10.57
C SER A 111 14.14 -5.47 -9.62
N GLY A 112 15.05 -4.58 -10.07
CA GLY A 112 15.51 -3.43 -9.29
C GLY A 112 14.38 -2.46 -8.93
N MET A 113 13.50 -2.13 -9.88
CA MET A 113 12.33 -1.28 -9.61
C MET A 113 11.33 -1.93 -8.65
N ALA A 114 11.12 -3.24 -8.73
CA ALA A 114 10.28 -3.97 -7.77
C ALA A 114 10.88 -3.92 -6.34
N GLY A 115 12.22 -3.98 -6.24
CA GLY A 115 12.95 -3.78 -4.99
C GLY A 115 12.78 -2.38 -4.40
N LEU A 116 12.78 -1.33 -5.23
CA LEU A 116 12.51 0.04 -4.79
C LEU A 116 11.09 0.20 -4.22
N GLY A 117 10.11 -0.49 -4.81
CA GLY A 117 8.76 -0.55 -4.27
C GLY A 117 8.73 -1.12 -2.85
N HIS A 118 9.47 -2.21 -2.61
CA HIS A 118 9.61 -2.81 -1.28
C HIS A 118 10.30 -1.88 -0.29
N ILE A 119 11.37 -1.20 -0.69
CA ILE A 119 12.06 -0.23 0.17
C ILE A 119 11.10 0.91 0.56
N GLY A 120 10.33 1.43 -0.39
CA GLY A 120 9.33 2.46 -0.12
C GLY A 120 8.27 2.01 0.88
N LEU A 121 7.74 0.79 0.71
CA LEU A 121 6.80 0.17 1.66
C LEU A 121 7.41 0.05 3.06
N SER A 122 8.65 -0.44 3.16
CA SER A 122 9.36 -0.58 4.45
C SER A 122 9.55 0.77 5.13
N VAL A 123 10.05 1.77 4.42
CA VAL A 123 10.24 3.13 4.96
C VAL A 123 8.92 3.74 5.42
N GLY A 124 7.86 3.56 4.64
CA GLY A 124 6.52 4.01 4.99
C GLY A 124 5.99 3.36 6.27
N LEU A 125 6.13 2.04 6.40
CA LEU A 125 5.69 1.30 7.59
C LEU A 125 6.51 1.67 8.85
N VAL A 126 7.81 1.92 8.70
CA VAL A 126 8.64 2.44 9.80
C VAL A 126 8.16 3.82 10.23
N GLY A 127 7.85 4.71 9.27
CA GLY A 127 7.25 6.01 9.56
C GLY A 127 5.94 5.90 10.35
N LEU A 128 5.09 4.93 10.01
CA LEU A 128 3.83 4.66 10.72
C LEU A 128 4.09 4.25 12.18
N MET A 129 5.02 3.32 12.41
CA MET A 129 5.36 2.87 13.76
C MET A 129 5.96 3.99 14.61
N VAL A 130 6.85 4.82 14.04
CA VAL A 130 7.40 5.98 14.74
C VAL A 130 6.29 6.97 15.12
N ALA A 131 5.34 7.24 14.21
CA ALA A 131 4.20 8.11 14.51
C ALA A 131 3.32 7.53 15.63
N LEU A 132 3.05 6.22 15.58
CA LEU A 132 2.24 5.52 16.57
C LEU A 132 2.89 5.53 17.96
N PHE A 133 4.16 5.15 18.09
CA PHE A 133 4.85 5.14 19.37
C PHE A 133 4.89 6.53 20.02
N LYS A 134 5.15 7.58 19.22
CA LYS A 134 5.13 8.95 19.72
C LYS A 134 3.75 9.39 20.21
N SER A 135 2.69 9.03 19.47
CA SER A 135 1.31 9.31 19.84
C SER A 135 0.90 8.62 21.14
N ILE A 136 1.26 7.35 21.32
CA ILE A 136 0.95 6.58 22.54
C ILE A 136 1.63 7.22 23.76
N SER A 137 2.92 7.57 23.65
CA SER A 137 3.64 8.25 24.74
C SER A 137 3.11 9.65 25.04
N ALA A 138 2.53 10.34 24.05
CA ALA A 138 1.87 11.62 24.27
C ALA A 138 0.52 11.44 24.98
N THR A 139 -0.26 10.43 24.59
CA THR A 139 -1.58 10.12 25.17
C THR A 139 -1.47 9.71 26.63
N ASN A 140 -0.53 8.82 26.99
CA ASN A 140 -0.34 8.39 28.38
C ASN A 140 0.01 9.57 29.31
N ARG A 141 0.88 10.49 28.86
CA ARG A 141 1.21 11.70 29.65
C ARG A 141 0.01 12.59 29.94
N GLN A 142 -0.99 12.62 29.05
CA GLN A 142 -2.21 13.40 29.29
C GLN A 142 -3.12 12.73 30.32
N VAL A 143 -3.20 11.39 30.29
CA VAL A 143 -3.95 10.62 31.29
C VAL A 143 -3.31 10.77 32.68
N ASP A 144 -1.99 10.66 32.77
CA ASP A 144 -1.26 10.79 34.05
C ASP A 144 -1.35 12.22 34.64
N GLN A 145 -1.50 13.25 33.80
CA GLN A 145 -1.68 14.64 34.26
C GLN A 145 -3.11 14.97 34.70
N GLN A 146 -4.08 14.08 34.42
CA GLN A 146 -5.50 14.26 34.76
C GLN A 146 -5.93 13.39 35.95
N ALA A 147 -5.05 12.51 36.45
CA ALA A 147 -5.24 11.68 37.64
C ALA A 147 -4.61 12.32 38.89
#